data_AF-A0A259IFM4-F1
#
_entry.id   AF-A0A259IFM4-F1
#
_cell.length_a   1.000
_cell.length_b   1.000
_cell.length_c   1.000
_cell.angle_alpha   90.00
_cell.angle_beta   90.00
_cell.angle_gamma   90.00
#
_symmetry.space_group_name_H-M   'P 1'
#
loop_
_entity.id
_entity.type
_entity.pdbx_description
1 polymer ?
#
loop_
_entity_poly.entity_id
_entity_poly.type
_entity_poly.pdbx_seq_one_letter_code
_entity_poly.pdbx_strand_id
1 'polypeptide(L)'
;MSSAHLDTPKKIGILGGTFDPPHLGHLKLATHFAKVLRLDALLLIPSGEPWQKNSDITPAELRLKLTEAAGIDLARAFLYLKIPTQIGVDRIEIDRAGPS
;
A
#
# COMPACT_ATOMS: atom_id res chain seq x y z
N MET A 1 21.57 3.91 -35.15
CA MET A 1 22.03 3.11 -33.99
C MET A 1 20.86 3.00 -33.03
N SER A 2 20.17 1.86 -33.03
CA SER A 2 19.02 1.60 -32.15
C SER A 2 19.55 1.29 -30.76
N SER A 3 19.33 2.21 -29.81
CA SER A 3 19.61 1.97 -28.39
C SER A 3 18.55 1.00 -27.89
N ALA A 4 18.93 -0.24 -27.62
CA ALA A 4 18.10 -1.17 -26.89
C ALA A 4 17.77 -0.55 -25.52
N HIS A 5 16.53 -0.12 -25.32
CA HIS A 5 16.00 0.11 -23.98
C HIS A 5 16.02 -1.25 -23.28
N LEU A 6 16.97 -1.46 -22.37
CA LEU A 6 16.87 -2.53 -21.39
C LEU A 6 15.74 -2.11 -20.45
N ASP A 7 14.62 -2.84 -20.49
CA ASP A 7 13.51 -2.67 -19.56
C ASP A 7 14.03 -2.92 -18.14
N THR A 8 14.31 -1.83 -17.41
CA THR A 8 14.71 -1.93 -16.01
C THR A 8 13.57 -2.56 -15.21
N PRO A 9 13.84 -3.53 -14.33
CA PRO A 9 12.79 -4.18 -13.55
C PRO A 9 12.04 -3.15 -12.70
N LYS A 10 10.70 -3.23 -12.72
CA LYS A 10 9.85 -2.34 -11.92
C LYS A 10 10.14 -2.53 -10.43
N LYS A 11 10.35 -1.42 -9.73
CA LYS A 11 10.50 -1.37 -8.27
C LYS A 11 9.13 -1.20 -7.63
N ILE A 12 8.61 -2.29 -7.09
CA ILE A 12 7.32 -2.34 -6.41
C ILE A 12 7.60 -2.38 -4.90
N GLY A 13 7.06 -1.41 -4.17
CA GLY A 13 7.03 -1.44 -2.71
C GLY A 13 5.73 -2.09 -2.22
N ILE A 14 5.83 -2.79 -1.10
CA ILE A 14 4.67 -3.34 -0.39
C ILE A 14 4.67 -2.75 1.01
N LEU A 15 3.56 -2.14 1.40
CA LEU A 15 3.30 -1.71 2.77
C LEU A 15 2.13 -2.53 3.32
N GLY A 16 2.47 -3.58 4.05
CA GLY A 16 1.52 -4.40 4.78
C GLY A 16 1.25 -3.86 6.18
N GLY A 17 0.07 -4.13 6.71
CA GLY A 17 -0.26 -3.84 8.09
C GLY A 17 -1.73 -4.08 8.41
N THR A 18 -2.08 -4.12 9.69
CA THR A 18 -3.48 -4.28 10.10
C THR A 18 -4.35 -3.13 9.59
N PHE A 19 -3.82 -1.90 9.51
CA PHE A 19 -4.58 -0.70 9.09
C PHE A 19 -5.93 -0.57 9.80
N ASP A 20 -5.86 -0.34 11.12
CA ASP A 20 -7.00 -0.44 12.02
C ASP A 20 -7.18 0.85 12.85
N PRO A 21 -7.69 1.94 12.24
CA PRO A 21 -7.81 2.21 10.80
C PRO A 21 -6.50 2.76 10.19
N PRO A 22 -6.36 2.85 8.85
CA PRO A 22 -5.27 3.62 8.25
C PRO A 22 -5.33 5.09 8.69
N HIS A 23 -4.15 5.71 8.85
CA HIS A 23 -4.02 7.06 9.39
C HIS A 23 -2.78 7.76 8.82
N LEU A 24 -2.60 9.05 9.13
CA LEU A 24 -1.52 9.88 8.56
C LEU A 24 -0.12 9.31 8.76
N GLY A 25 0.15 8.63 9.88
CA GLY A 25 1.42 7.91 10.08
C GLY A 25 1.75 6.92 8.94
N HIS A 26 0.80 6.05 8.57
CA HIS A 26 0.96 5.11 7.46
C HIS A 26 1.20 5.83 6.13
N LEU A 27 0.43 6.90 5.85
CA LEU A 27 0.57 7.66 4.60
C LEU A 27 1.91 8.39 4.49
N LYS A 28 2.40 8.95 5.61
CA LYS A 28 3.73 9.58 5.67
C LYS A 28 4.84 8.56 5.44
N LEU A 29 4.72 7.37 6.02
CA LEU A 29 5.67 6.27 5.83
C LEU A 29 5.71 5.82 4.36
N ALA A 30 4.54 5.58 3.77
CA ALA A 30 4.37 5.25 2.36
C ALA A 30 5.01 6.31 1.44
N THR A 31 4.73 7.59 1.71
CA THR A 31 5.29 8.72 0.95
C THR A 31 6.81 8.78 1.06
N HIS A 32 7.34 8.61 2.27
CA HIS A 32 8.78 8.68 2.52
C HIS A 32 9.53 7.61 1.71
N PHE A 33 9.11 6.34 1.83
CA PHE A 33 9.80 5.25 1.14
C PHE A 33 9.56 5.21 -0.36
N ALA A 34 8.39 5.66 -0.85
CA ALA A 34 8.18 5.85 -2.28
C ALA A 34 9.23 6.78 -2.90
N LYS A 35 9.54 7.90 -2.22
CA LYS A 35 10.57 8.85 -2.66
C LYS A 35 11.97 8.29 -2.54
N VAL A 36 12.35 7.79 -1.36
CA VAL A 36 13.72 7.34 -1.06
C VAL A 36 14.12 6.17 -1.96
N LEU A 37 13.20 5.23 -2.21
CA LEU A 37 13.45 4.06 -3.05
C LEU A 37 13.17 4.31 -4.54
N ARG A 38 12.58 5.47 -4.87
CA ARG A 38 12.13 5.85 -6.23
C ARG A 38 11.24 4.75 -6.83
N LEU A 39 10.20 4.36 -6.10
CA LEU A 39 9.32 3.25 -6.49
C LEU A 39 8.52 3.59 -7.76
N ASP A 40 8.32 2.58 -8.60
CA ASP A 40 7.40 2.67 -9.75
C ASP A 40 5.96 2.45 -9.29
N ALA A 41 5.76 1.55 -8.32
CA ALA A 41 4.47 1.29 -7.69
C ALA A 41 4.60 1.03 -6.19
N LEU A 42 3.55 1.33 -5.44
CA LEU A 42 3.40 1.00 -4.03
C LEU A 42 2.03 0.34 -3.81
N LEU A 43 2.05 -0.86 -3.24
CA LEU A 43 0.85 -1.61 -2.86
C LEU A 43 0.63 -1.51 -1.35
N LEU A 44 -0.56 -1.09 -0.95
CA LEU A 44 -1.05 -1.21 0.42
C LEU A 44 -1.77 -2.56 0.57
N ILE A 45 -1.38 -3.36 1.57
CA ILE A 45 -1.97 -4.69 1.78
C ILE A 45 -2.50 -4.77 3.23
N PRO A 46 -3.82 -4.60 3.44
CA PRO A 46 -4.42 -4.77 4.77
C PRO A 46 -4.42 -6.25 5.17
N SER A 47 -3.97 -6.56 6.38
CA SER A 47 -4.02 -7.94 6.93
C SER A 47 -5.46 -8.50 6.95
N GLY A 48 -5.67 -9.76 6.58
CA GLY A 48 -6.95 -10.45 6.75
C GLY A 48 -7.17 -10.86 8.21
N GLU A 49 -6.36 -11.81 8.68
CA GLU A 49 -6.44 -12.40 10.02
C GLU A 49 -5.17 -12.07 10.83
N PRO A 50 -5.03 -10.86 11.38
CA PRO A 50 -3.82 -10.46 12.11
C PRO A 50 -3.63 -11.30 13.39
N TRP A 51 -2.59 -12.13 13.45
CA TRP A 51 -2.39 -13.13 14.51
C TRP A 51 -2.09 -12.56 15.91
N GLN A 52 -1.66 -11.29 16.00
CA GLN A 52 -1.25 -10.65 17.27
C GLN A 52 -2.35 -9.83 17.95
N LYS A 53 -3.51 -9.63 17.32
CA LYS A 53 -4.54 -8.73 17.85
C LYS A 53 -5.74 -9.48 18.44
N ASN A 54 -6.17 -9.06 19.62
CA ASN A 54 -7.39 -9.52 20.29
C ASN A 54 -8.65 -9.20 19.45
N SER A 55 -9.81 -9.73 19.86
CA SER A 55 -11.11 -9.64 19.19
C SER A 55 -11.68 -8.24 18.92
N ASP A 56 -11.03 -7.16 19.39
CA ASP A 56 -11.51 -5.78 19.27
C ASP A 56 -10.93 -5.02 18.06
N ILE A 57 -10.59 -5.74 16.99
CA ILE A 57 -10.15 -5.12 15.73
C ILE A 57 -11.32 -4.77 14.83
N THR A 58 -11.17 -3.70 14.06
CA THR A 58 -12.11 -3.39 12.98
C THR A 58 -12.19 -4.58 12.01
N PRO A 59 -13.40 -4.98 11.54
CA PRO A 59 -13.55 -6.09 10.61
C PRO A 59 -12.67 -5.94 9.37
N ALA A 60 -12.12 -7.05 8.86
CA ALA A 60 -11.16 -7.06 7.75
C ALA A 60 -11.68 -6.33 6.51
N GLU A 61 -12.91 -6.61 6.09
CA GLU A 61 -13.57 -5.91 4.97
C GLU A 61 -13.74 -4.41 5.18
N LEU A 62 -13.96 -3.97 6.44
CA LEU A 62 -14.06 -2.55 6.73
C LEU A 62 -12.68 -1.88 6.72
N ARG A 63 -11.64 -2.55 7.23
CA ARG A 63 -10.25 -2.09 7.12
C ARG A 63 -9.79 -2.01 5.67
N LEU A 64 -10.19 -2.96 4.82
CA LEU A 64 -9.94 -2.91 3.38
C LEU A 64 -10.55 -1.66 2.76
N LYS A 65 -11.85 -1.40 2.96
CA LYS A 65 -12.53 -0.20 2.44
C LYS A 65 -11.87 1.10 2.90
N LEU A 66 -11.46 1.16 4.17
CA LEU A 66 -10.74 2.31 4.70
C LEU A 66 -9.34 2.43 4.08
N THR A 67 -8.67 1.32 3.79
CA THR A 67 -7.36 1.28 3.11
C THR A 67 -7.48 1.73 1.66
N GLU A 68 -8.54 1.35 0.95
CA GLU A 68 -8.86 1.84 -0.40
C GLU A 68 -9.06 3.35 -0.41
N ALA A 69 -9.85 3.89 0.53
CA ALA A 69 -10.03 5.34 0.68
C ALA A 69 -8.70 6.06 0.96
N ALA A 70 -7.89 5.52 1.88
CA ALA A 70 -6.57 6.06 2.20
C ALA A 70 -5.60 5.99 1.00
N GLY A 71 -5.69 4.93 0.18
CA GLY A 71 -4.93 4.77 -1.06
C GLY A 71 -5.30 5.83 -2.11
N ILE A 72 -6.59 6.16 -2.24
CA ILE A 72 -7.06 7.25 -3.11
C ILE A 72 -6.48 8.60 -2.66
N ASP A 73 -6.52 8.89 -1.36
CA ASP A 73 -5.96 10.14 -0.83
C ASP A 73 -4.45 10.21 -1.00
N LEU A 74 -3.74 9.08 -0.83
CA LEU A 74 -2.31 8.99 -1.10
C LEU A 74 -1.99 9.24 -2.58
N ALA A 75 -2.76 8.64 -3.50
CA ALA A 75 -2.59 8.84 -4.94
C ALA A 75 -2.78 10.31 -5.33
N ARG A 76 -3.82 10.97 -4.76
CA ARG A 76 -4.04 12.42 -4.94
C ARG A 76 -2.86 13.25 -4.41
N ALA A 77 -2.35 12.90 -3.23
CA ALA A 77 -1.17 13.56 -2.66
C ALA A 77 0.07 13.37 -3.55
N PHE A 78 0.27 12.20 -4.14
CA PHE A 78 1.40 11.91 -5.02
C PHE A 78 1.32 12.71 -6.32
N LEU A 79 0.12 12.87 -6.88
CA LEU A 79 -0.11 13.74 -8.02
C LEU A 79 0.28 15.20 -7.69
N TYR A 80 -0.19 15.73 -6.55
CA TYR A 80 0.14 17.09 -6.11
C TYR A 80 1.65 17.27 -5.87
N LEU A 81 2.29 16.28 -5.23
CA LEU A 81 3.71 16.29 -4.89
C LEU A 81 4.63 15.87 -6.05
N LYS A 82 4.05 15.56 -7.23
CA LYS A 82 4.78 15.10 -8.43
C LYS A 82 5.66 13.87 -8.15
N ILE A 83 5.15 12.93 -7.36
CA ILE A 83 5.79 11.64 -7.10
C ILE A 83 5.25 10.66 -8.15
N PRO A 84 6.09 10.10 -9.05
CA PRO A 84 5.62 9.30 -10.19
C PRO A 84 5.23 7.86 -9.81
N THR A 85 5.13 7.54 -8.51
CA THR A 85 4.79 6.21 -8.01
C THR A 85 3.29 5.96 -8.13
N GLN A 86 2.92 4.84 -8.75
CA GLN A 86 1.53 4.39 -8.81
C GLN A 86 1.10 3.79 -7.47
N ILE A 87 -0.11 4.09 -7.01
CA ILE A 87 -0.65 3.54 -5.76
C ILE A 87 -1.70 2.47 -6.08
N GLY A 88 -1.61 1.33 -5.41
CA GLY A 88 -2.62 0.29 -5.43
C GLY A 88 -2.95 -0.22 -4.02
N VAL A 89 -4.10 -0.88 -3.91
CA VAL A 89 -4.49 -1.64 -2.72
C VAL A 89 -4.74 -3.07 -3.18
N ASP A 90 -4.12 -4.04 -2.51
CA ASP A 90 -4.25 -5.45 -2.85
C ASP A 90 -5.02 -6.20 -1.75
N ARG A 91 -5.91 -7.10 -2.17
CA ARG A 91 -6.78 -7.89 -1.30
C ARG A 91 -6.22 -9.26 -0.95
N ILE A 92 -5.02 -9.61 -1.41
CA ILE A 92 -4.44 -10.94 -1.26
C ILE A 92 -4.49 -11.49 0.18
N GLU A 93 -4.28 -10.63 1.18
CA GLU A 93 -4.36 -11.01 2.60
C GLU A 93 -5.80 -11.14 3.11
N ILE A 94 -6.75 -10.42 2.51
CA ILE A 94 -8.19 -10.51 2.84
C ILE A 94 -8.79 -11.79 2.27
N ASP A 95 -8.36 -12.18 1.06
CA ASP A 95 -8.97 -13.25 0.30
C ASP A 95 -8.38 -14.64 0.63
N ARG A 96 -7.24 -14.69 1.36
CA ARG A 96 -6.63 -15.94 1.81
C ARG A 96 -7.06 -16.30 3.23
N ALA A 97 -7.12 -17.60 3.52
CA ALA A 97 -7.40 -18.09 4.85
C ALA A 97 -6.14 -18.13 5.74
N GLY A 98 -6.35 -18.09 7.05
CA GLY A 98 -5.31 -18.27 8.05
C GLY A 98 -4.54 -16.99 8.35
N PRO A 99 -3.62 -17.05 9.32
CA PRO A 99 -3.01 -15.87 9.90
C PRO A 99 -2.25 -15.03 8.86
N SER A 100 -2.44 -13.71 8.96
CA SER A 100 -1.71 -12.63 8.27
C SER A 100 -0.46 -12.22 9.00
#